data_AF-A0A357AEK9-F1
#
_entry.id   AF-A0A357AEK9-F1
#
_cell.length_a   1.000
_cell.length_b   1.000
_cell.length_c   1.000
_cell.angle_alpha   90.00
_cell.angle_beta   90.00
_cell.angle_gamma   90.00
#
_symmetry.space_group_name_H-M   'P 1'
#
loop_
_entity.id
_entity.type
_entity.pdbx_description
1 polymer ?
#
loop_
_entity_poly.entity_id
_entity_poly.type
_entity_poly.pdbx_seq_one_letter_code
_entity_poly.pdbx_strand_id
1 'polypeptide(L)'
;MTTYMKFGESLKILLSILDISVSRLSKAINLDSSLISRWINERRTPSYKSSIYIENISEYLYKGIRNSFQENHINNLYLKIFEDGDINIGTGEKIKKILLQCQGYSIECRKQAMEENKLKAPGSNYNAKFLRKSPFYQNKGVHKKYNMSSEHDSKAFSGLTKEDKIIIGSKNILCVGLSLIEDASARKCDNSDTIYISFNNEMDSRCLSYYKSALLKAIENGWNVVNLLRLNNNIARTVKFIDFAWPLIVTGKFTPYYFKKY
;
A
#
# COMPACT_ATOMS: atom_id res chain seq x y z
N MET A 1 10.89 1.25 -2.99
CA MET A 1 9.45 0.91 -3.08
C MET A 1 9.11 -0.41 -2.35
N THR A 2 8.44 -0.42 -1.18
CA THR A 2 8.02 -1.62 -0.43
C THR A 2 6.86 -2.23 -1.20
N THR A 3 7.10 -3.29 -1.94
CA THR A 3 6.07 -3.83 -2.82
C THR A 3 5.05 -4.62 -2.02
N TYR A 4 3.80 -4.18 -2.05
CA TYR A 4 2.67 -4.90 -1.47
C TYR A 4 2.33 -6.12 -2.32
N MET A 5 2.73 -7.29 -1.83
CA MET A 5 2.58 -8.57 -2.52
C MET A 5 1.78 -9.53 -1.64
N LYS A 6 0.78 -10.19 -2.23
CA LYS A 6 -0.01 -11.21 -1.53
C LYS A 6 0.76 -12.53 -1.45
N PHE A 7 0.35 -13.39 -0.51
CA PHE A 7 0.98 -14.67 -0.23
C PHE A 7 0.93 -15.62 -1.43
N GLY A 8 -0.20 -15.68 -2.12
CA GLY A 8 -0.34 -16.52 -3.32
C GLY A 8 0.59 -16.06 -4.44
N GLU A 9 0.66 -14.75 -4.68
CA GLU A 9 1.58 -14.13 -5.64
C GLU A 9 3.05 -14.43 -5.30
N SER A 10 3.47 -14.23 -4.04
CA SER A 10 4.86 -14.48 -3.64
C SER A 10 5.25 -15.95 -3.73
N LEU A 11 4.37 -16.86 -3.28
CA LEU A 11 4.59 -18.30 -3.40
C LEU A 11 4.68 -18.74 -4.86
N LYS A 12 3.83 -18.20 -5.74
CA LYS A 12 3.86 -18.51 -7.17
C LYS A 12 5.16 -18.05 -7.84
N ILE A 13 5.64 -16.86 -7.50
CA ILE A 13 6.92 -16.34 -8.01
C ILE A 13 8.09 -17.21 -7.52
N LEU A 14 8.15 -17.51 -6.22
CA LEU A 14 9.20 -18.35 -5.65
C LEU A 14 9.25 -19.74 -6.29
N LEU A 15 8.08 -20.37 -6.47
CA LEU A 15 7.96 -21.65 -7.17
C LEU A 15 8.44 -21.57 -8.62
N SER A 16 8.11 -20.48 -9.32
CA SER A 16 8.54 -20.26 -10.70
C SER A 16 10.05 -20.04 -10.81
N ILE A 17 10.68 -19.32 -9.88
CA ILE A 17 12.13 -19.12 -9.86
C ILE A 17 12.86 -20.47 -9.71
N LEU A 18 12.31 -21.35 -8.89
CA LEU A 18 12.92 -22.64 -8.56
C LEU A 18 12.51 -23.79 -9.48
N ASP A 19 11.63 -23.53 -10.44
CA ASP A 19 11.02 -24.56 -11.30
C ASP A 19 10.40 -25.72 -10.49
N ILE A 20 9.66 -25.35 -9.44
CA ILE A 20 8.96 -26.28 -8.55
C ILE A 20 7.47 -26.21 -8.85
N SER A 21 6.88 -27.36 -9.21
CA SER A 21 5.44 -27.47 -9.38
C SER A 21 4.71 -27.52 -8.04
N VAL A 22 3.45 -27.10 -8.04
CA VAL A 22 2.55 -27.19 -6.87
C VAL A 22 2.43 -28.63 -6.35
N SER A 23 2.40 -29.61 -7.26
CA SER A 23 2.35 -31.03 -6.92
C SER A 23 3.62 -31.51 -6.23
N ARG A 24 4.80 -31.02 -6.64
CA ARG A 24 6.08 -31.34 -5.97
C ARG A 24 6.15 -30.72 -4.58
N LEU A 25 5.75 -29.45 -4.44
CA LEU A 25 5.66 -28.79 -3.14
C LEU A 25 4.71 -29.57 -2.20
N SER A 26 3.52 -29.92 -2.68
CA SER A 26 2.50 -30.67 -1.93
C SER A 26 3.02 -31.98 -1.35
N LYS A 27 3.69 -32.79 -2.16
CA LYS A 27 4.30 -34.06 -1.70
C LYS A 27 5.41 -33.82 -0.68
N ALA A 28 6.23 -32.79 -0.88
CA ALA A 28 7.38 -32.53 -0.02
C ALA A 28 7.00 -32.05 1.38
N ILE A 29 5.97 -31.21 1.50
CA ILE A 29 5.52 -30.67 2.80
C ILE A 29 4.35 -31.46 3.41
N ASN A 30 4.00 -32.61 2.81
CA ASN A 30 2.89 -33.49 3.20
C ASN A 30 1.56 -32.73 3.40
N LEU A 31 1.20 -31.89 2.43
CA LEU A 31 -0.05 -31.13 2.42
C LEU A 31 -0.85 -31.43 1.16
N ASP A 32 -2.17 -31.46 1.30
CA ASP A 32 -3.07 -31.63 0.16
C ASP A 32 -2.81 -30.57 -0.92
N SER A 33 -2.65 -31.04 -2.16
CA SER A 33 -2.48 -30.16 -3.33
C SER A 33 -3.63 -29.16 -3.47
N SER A 34 -4.83 -29.54 -3.00
CA SER A 34 -6.01 -28.66 -2.98
C SER A 34 -5.84 -27.46 -2.03
N LEU A 35 -5.18 -27.65 -0.88
CA LEU A 35 -4.92 -26.59 0.09
C LEU A 35 -3.90 -25.58 -0.45
N ILE A 36 -2.80 -26.09 -1.03
CA ILE A 36 -1.76 -25.24 -1.63
C ILE A 36 -2.32 -24.50 -2.85
N SER A 37 -3.14 -25.16 -3.67
CA SER A 37 -3.83 -24.50 -4.79
C SER A 37 -4.75 -23.37 -4.30
N ARG A 38 -5.45 -23.55 -3.17
CA ARG A 38 -6.23 -22.46 -2.56
C ARG A 38 -5.34 -21.32 -2.05
N TRP A 39 -4.11 -21.59 -1.62
CA TRP A 39 -3.16 -20.54 -1.24
C TRP A 39 -2.64 -19.75 -2.44
N ILE A 40 -2.20 -20.45 -3.49
CA ILE A 40 -1.69 -19.84 -4.72
C ILE A 40 -2.75 -18.98 -5.41
N ASN A 41 -4.00 -19.44 -5.42
CA ASN A 41 -5.12 -18.71 -6.00
C ASN A 41 -5.77 -17.70 -5.03
N GLU A 42 -5.11 -17.39 -3.92
CA GLU A 42 -5.55 -16.42 -2.91
C GLU A 42 -6.91 -16.70 -2.25
N ARG A 43 -7.49 -17.89 -2.48
CA ARG A 43 -8.75 -18.33 -1.85
C ARG A 43 -8.58 -18.56 -0.35
N ARG A 44 -7.38 -18.93 0.10
CA ARG A 44 -6.98 -19.07 1.51
C ARG A 44 -5.57 -18.54 1.72
N THR A 45 -5.17 -18.26 2.96
CA THR A 45 -3.80 -17.95 3.37
C THR A 45 -3.53 -18.74 4.64
N PRO A 46 -2.31 -19.26 4.84
CA PRO A 46 -1.93 -19.88 6.11
C PRO A 46 -2.19 -18.91 7.27
N SER A 47 -2.73 -19.42 8.38
CA SER A 47 -2.93 -18.61 9.59
C SER A 47 -1.59 -18.31 10.28
N TYR A 48 -1.51 -17.22 11.05
CA TYR A 48 -0.35 -16.95 11.92
C TYR A 48 -0.10 -18.07 12.92
N LYS A 49 -1.17 -18.74 13.38
CA LYS A 49 -1.09 -19.89 14.29
C LYS A 49 -0.47 -21.13 13.63
N SER A 50 -0.32 -21.12 12.31
CA SER A 50 0.22 -22.22 11.51
C SER A 50 1.58 -21.85 10.93
N SER A 51 2.48 -21.30 11.75
CA SER A 51 3.84 -20.93 11.37
C SER A 51 4.64 -22.10 10.80
N ILE A 52 4.31 -23.34 11.21
CA ILE A 52 4.91 -24.58 10.71
C ILE A 52 4.83 -24.71 9.18
N TYR A 53 3.77 -24.21 8.55
CA TYR A 53 3.65 -24.26 7.09
C TYR A 53 4.62 -23.32 6.40
N ILE A 54 4.85 -22.13 6.97
CA ILE A 54 5.81 -21.18 6.43
C ILE A 54 7.22 -21.74 6.57
N GLU A 55 7.53 -22.38 7.70
CA GLU A 55 8.82 -23.03 7.94
C GLU A 55 9.07 -24.11 6.89
N ASN A 56 8.15 -25.09 6.78
CA ASN A 56 8.29 -26.23 5.86
C ASN A 56 8.39 -25.78 4.40
N ILE A 57 7.59 -24.78 4.00
CA ILE A 57 7.69 -24.21 2.65
C ILE A 57 9.04 -23.53 2.46
N SER A 58 9.47 -22.69 3.41
CA SER A 58 10.72 -21.94 3.28
C SER A 58 11.94 -22.85 3.21
N GLU A 59 11.99 -23.90 4.04
CA GLU A 59 13.06 -24.88 4.06
C GLU A 59 13.11 -25.68 2.75
N TYR A 60 11.94 -26.11 2.24
CA TYR A 60 11.88 -26.84 0.99
C TYR A 60 12.30 -25.98 -0.21
N LEU A 61 11.84 -24.72 -0.27
CA LEU A 61 12.24 -23.79 -1.33
C LEU A 61 13.75 -23.50 -1.26
N TYR A 62 14.30 -23.30 -0.06
CA TYR A 62 15.73 -23.07 0.12
C TYR A 62 16.57 -24.26 -0.37
N LYS A 63 16.19 -25.50 -0.01
CA LYS A 63 16.83 -26.73 -0.53
C LYS A 63 16.66 -26.91 -2.04
N GLY A 64 15.68 -26.23 -2.64
CA GLY A 64 15.42 -26.27 -4.09
C GLY A 64 16.32 -25.37 -4.93
N ILE A 65 17.13 -24.50 -4.31
CA ILE A 65 18.07 -23.62 -5.03
C ILE A 65 19.22 -24.44 -5.59
N ARG A 66 19.47 -24.33 -6.89
CA ARG A 66 20.51 -25.09 -7.60
C ARG A 66 21.69 -24.26 -8.07
N ASN A 67 21.49 -22.96 -8.27
CA ASN A 67 22.51 -22.07 -8.84
C ASN A 67 22.33 -20.61 -8.40
N SER A 68 23.35 -19.80 -8.67
CA SER A 68 23.42 -18.39 -8.32
C SER A 68 22.40 -17.51 -9.06
N PHE A 69 21.92 -17.92 -10.24
CA PHE A 69 20.86 -17.17 -10.95
C PHE A 69 19.54 -17.20 -10.16
N GLN A 70 19.15 -18.37 -9.66
CA GLN A 70 17.96 -18.52 -8.83
C GLN A 70 18.08 -17.72 -7.53
N GLU A 71 19.25 -17.77 -6.90
CA GLU A 71 19.56 -16.98 -5.71
C GLU A 71 19.46 -15.47 -5.97
N ASN A 72 20.00 -14.98 -7.10
CA ASN A 72 19.87 -13.58 -7.50
C ASN A 72 18.42 -13.16 -7.75
N HIS A 73 17.60 -14.02 -8.37
CA HIS A 73 16.17 -13.74 -8.53
C HIS A 73 15.44 -13.63 -7.19
N ILE A 74 15.79 -14.48 -6.22
CA ILE A 74 15.25 -14.41 -4.86
C ILE A 74 15.73 -13.14 -4.15
N ASN A 75 17.00 -12.76 -4.27
CA ASN A 75 17.54 -11.52 -3.71
C ASN A 75 16.83 -10.29 -4.29
N ASN A 76 16.59 -10.27 -5.60
CA ASN A 76 15.84 -9.20 -6.25
C ASN A 76 14.38 -9.15 -5.76
N LEU A 77 13.73 -10.31 -5.59
CA LEU A 77 12.39 -10.38 -5.02
C LEU A 77 12.36 -9.88 -3.57
N TYR A 78 13.38 -10.22 -2.78
CA TYR A 78 13.54 -9.76 -1.41
C TYR A 78 13.67 -8.24 -1.35
N LEU A 79 14.61 -7.65 -2.11
CA LEU A 79 14.81 -6.19 -2.15
C LEU A 79 13.57 -5.44 -2.66
N LYS A 80 12.82 -6.05 -3.57
CA LYS A 80 11.54 -5.51 -4.05
C LYS A 80 10.48 -5.43 -2.93
N ILE A 81 10.49 -6.36 -1.99
CA ILE A 81 9.53 -6.39 -0.86
C ILE A 81 10.10 -5.60 0.33
N PHE A 82 11.41 -5.59 0.53
CA PHE A 82 12.13 -4.98 1.64
C PHE A 82 13.17 -3.99 1.10
N GLU A 83 12.76 -2.74 0.86
CA GLU A 83 13.61 -1.69 0.25
C GLU A 83 14.98 -1.55 0.91
N ASP A 84 15.02 -1.61 2.24
CA ASP A 84 16.20 -1.49 3.09
C ASP A 84 16.57 -2.84 3.74
N GLY A 85 16.18 -3.93 3.09
CA GLY A 85 16.42 -5.27 3.60
C GLY A 85 17.92 -5.57 3.65
N ASP A 86 18.40 -6.00 4.81
CA ASP A 86 19.79 -6.42 4.98
C ASP A 86 20.16 -7.47 3.92
N ILE A 87 21.17 -7.16 3.09
CA ILE A 87 21.61 -8.03 1.99
C ILE A 87 22.42 -9.21 2.55
N ASN A 88 22.99 -9.06 3.75
CA ASN A 88 23.88 -10.03 4.37
C ASN A 88 23.16 -11.23 5.00
N ILE A 89 21.82 -11.20 5.11
CA ILE A 89 21.09 -12.37 5.60
C ILE A 89 21.07 -13.48 4.55
N GLY A 90 21.14 -14.73 5.01
CA GLY A 90 21.13 -15.91 4.15
C GLY A 90 19.86 -16.03 3.31
N THR A 91 19.98 -16.63 2.13
CA THR A 91 18.89 -16.74 1.15
C THR A 91 17.67 -17.51 1.68
N GLY A 92 17.86 -18.52 2.53
CA GLY A 92 16.75 -19.20 3.21
C GLY A 92 15.94 -18.27 4.12
N GLU A 93 16.63 -17.40 4.86
CA GLU A 93 16.01 -16.40 5.73
C GLU A 93 15.26 -15.32 4.92
N LYS A 94 15.80 -14.94 3.74
CA LYS A 94 15.10 -14.06 2.79
C LYS A 94 13.78 -14.66 2.33
N ILE A 95 13.77 -15.94 1.92
CA ILE A 95 12.55 -16.66 1.51
C ILE A 95 11.53 -16.65 2.66
N LYS A 96 11.95 -17.00 3.87
CA LYS A 96 11.09 -17.02 5.06
C LYS A 96 10.48 -15.65 5.34
N LYS A 97 11.29 -14.58 5.32
CA LYS A 97 10.82 -13.20 5.52
C LYS A 97 9.82 -12.76 4.44
N ILE A 98 10.09 -13.08 3.16
CA ILE A 98 9.14 -12.82 2.05
C ILE A 98 7.79 -13.47 2.35
N LEU A 99 7.78 -14.77 2.69
CA LEU A 99 6.56 -15.52 2.95
C LEU A 99 5.78 -14.95 4.14
N LEU A 100 6.47 -14.61 5.24
CA LEU A 100 5.85 -14.02 6.43
C LEU A 100 5.25 -12.64 6.16
N GLN A 101 5.95 -11.76 5.45
CA GLN A 101 5.39 -10.44 5.13
C GLN A 101 4.16 -10.55 4.23
N CYS A 102 4.25 -11.36 3.17
CA CYS A 102 3.13 -11.56 2.24
C CYS A 102 1.94 -12.28 2.91
N GLN A 103 2.21 -13.19 3.86
CA GLN A 103 1.19 -13.82 4.70
C GLN A 103 0.45 -12.75 5.50
N GLY A 104 1.20 -11.92 6.23
CA GLY A 104 0.61 -10.89 7.07
C GLY A 104 -0.26 -9.92 6.27
N TYR A 105 0.26 -9.45 5.14
CA TYR A 105 -0.49 -8.60 4.22
C TYR A 105 -1.79 -9.27 3.73
N SER A 106 -1.76 -10.55 3.35
CA SER A 106 -2.94 -11.25 2.84
C SER A 106 -4.01 -11.49 3.91
N ILE A 107 -3.61 -11.75 5.14
CA ILE A 107 -4.54 -11.90 6.28
C ILE A 107 -5.25 -10.58 6.54
N GLU A 108 -4.49 -9.49 6.57
CA GLU A 108 -5.02 -8.15 6.77
C GLU A 108 -6.05 -7.81 5.69
N CYS A 109 -5.73 -8.10 4.41
CA CYS A 109 -6.66 -7.92 3.31
C CYS A 109 -8.01 -8.64 3.51
N ARG A 110 -8.00 -9.85 4.09
CA ARG A 110 -9.24 -10.60 4.33
C ARG A 110 -10.04 -10.10 5.52
N LYS A 111 -9.38 -9.69 6.61
CA LYS A 111 -10.06 -9.11 7.77
C LYS A 111 -10.86 -7.88 7.34
N GLN A 112 -10.23 -7.01 6.57
CA GLN A 112 -10.85 -5.81 6.03
C GLN A 112 -12.01 -6.14 5.10
N ALA A 113 -11.90 -7.16 4.23
CA ALA A 113 -13.00 -7.60 3.38
C ALA A 113 -14.21 -8.15 4.18
N MET A 114 -13.96 -8.80 5.33
CA MET A 114 -15.03 -9.29 6.21
C MET A 114 -15.73 -8.14 6.95
N GLU A 115 -14.98 -7.14 7.40
CA GLU A 115 -15.50 -5.92 8.03
C GLU A 115 -16.33 -5.09 7.04
N GLU A 116 -15.86 -4.93 5.80
CA GLU A 116 -16.62 -4.28 4.72
C GLU A 116 -17.97 -4.97 4.44
N ASN A 117 -18.04 -6.29 4.55
CA ASN A 117 -19.29 -7.04 4.34
C ASN A 117 -20.26 -6.91 5.52
N LYS A 118 -19.77 -6.77 6.74
CA LYS A 118 -20.61 -6.49 7.93
C LYS A 118 -21.19 -5.08 7.90
N LEU A 119 -20.44 -4.09 7.41
CA LEU A 119 -20.86 -2.68 7.30
C LEU A 119 -21.92 -2.41 6.21
N LYS A 120 -22.19 -3.37 5.32
CA LYS A 120 -23.24 -3.29 4.28
C LYS A 120 -24.62 -3.76 4.77
N ALA A 121 -24.76 -4.18 6.04
CA ALA A 121 -26.04 -4.51 6.63
C ALA A 121 -26.92 -3.24 6.80
N PRO A 122 -28.23 -3.32 6.55
CA PRO A 122 -29.09 -2.13 6.49
C PRO A 122 -29.39 -1.62 7.92
N GLY A 123 -28.80 -0.47 8.27
CA GLY A 123 -29.18 0.28 9.47
C GLY A 123 -28.03 0.93 10.24
N SER A 124 -27.52 2.07 9.76
CA SER A 124 -26.97 3.12 10.65
C SER A 124 -26.74 4.41 9.87
N ASN A 125 -27.02 5.53 10.53
CA ASN A 125 -27.67 6.69 9.95
C ASN A 125 -26.80 7.97 10.08
N TYR A 126 -26.99 8.87 9.10
CA TYR A 126 -26.69 10.31 9.04
C TYR A 126 -25.24 10.89 9.01
N ASN A 127 -24.20 10.32 9.63
CA ASN A 127 -22.85 10.95 9.57
C ASN A 127 -21.95 10.51 8.40
N ALA A 128 -22.39 9.49 7.64
CA ALA A 128 -21.66 8.96 6.48
C ALA A 128 -21.75 9.86 5.23
N LYS A 129 -22.52 10.95 5.23
CA LYS A 129 -22.82 11.72 4.01
C LYS A 129 -21.64 12.57 3.50
N PHE A 130 -20.69 12.94 4.37
CA PHE A 130 -19.47 13.66 3.98
C PHE A 130 -18.37 12.71 3.47
N LEU A 131 -18.20 11.54 4.10
CA LEU A 131 -17.22 10.52 3.68
C LEU A 131 -17.67 9.71 2.45
N ARG A 132 -18.98 9.59 2.20
CA ARG A 132 -19.54 8.86 1.05
C ARG A 132 -19.35 9.57 -0.30
N LYS A 133 -18.93 10.84 -0.34
CA LYS A 133 -18.72 11.59 -1.58
C LYS A 133 -17.31 11.50 -2.15
N SER A 134 -16.33 11.03 -1.37
CA SER A 134 -15.01 10.70 -1.92
C SER A 134 -15.13 9.47 -2.83
N PRO A 135 -14.57 9.50 -4.04
CA PRO A 135 -14.60 8.38 -4.98
C PRO A 135 -13.94 7.10 -4.46
N PHE A 136 -13.28 7.11 -3.29
CA PHE A 136 -12.87 5.88 -2.58
C PHE A 136 -14.03 4.96 -2.19
N TYR A 137 -15.26 5.48 -2.02
CA TYR A 137 -16.41 4.67 -1.59
C TYR A 137 -17.44 4.37 -2.67
N GLN A 138 -17.38 5.05 -3.83
CA GLN A 138 -18.28 4.79 -4.95
C GLN A 138 -17.55 4.91 -6.29
N ASN A 139 -16.90 3.82 -6.72
CA ASN A 139 -16.87 3.48 -8.14
C ASN A 139 -16.66 1.97 -8.35
N LYS A 140 -17.68 1.32 -8.92
CA LYS A 140 -17.58 -0.03 -9.49
C LYS A 140 -16.90 0.12 -10.85
N GLY A 141 -15.59 -0.01 -10.89
CA GLY A 141 -14.86 -0.01 -12.14
C GLY A 141 -13.40 0.29 -11.94
N VAL A 142 -12.59 -0.78 -11.99
CA VAL A 142 -11.16 -0.77 -12.32
C VAL A 142 -10.21 -0.33 -11.18
N HIS A 143 -9.41 -1.32 -10.75
CA HIS A 143 -8.21 -1.32 -9.92
C HIS A 143 -8.30 -1.52 -8.38
N LYS A 144 -7.67 -2.65 -8.00
CA LYS A 144 -7.17 -3.15 -6.69
C LYS A 144 -7.21 -2.11 -5.54
N LYS A 145 -8.19 -2.28 -4.66
CA LYS A 145 -8.35 -1.62 -3.36
C LYS A 145 -7.15 -1.83 -2.44
N TYR A 146 -6.58 -0.74 -1.94
CA TYR A 146 -5.95 -0.76 -0.61
C TYR A 146 -7.04 -0.64 0.44
N ASN A 147 -6.85 -1.42 1.49
CA ASN A 147 -7.66 -1.33 2.67
C ASN A 147 -6.97 -0.43 3.69
N MET A 148 -7.66 0.65 4.06
CA MET A 148 -7.46 1.35 5.32
C MET A 148 -8.28 0.61 6.37
N SER A 149 -7.64 0.15 7.44
CA SER A 149 -8.32 -0.43 8.60
C SER A 149 -9.39 0.53 9.11
N SER A 150 -10.65 0.09 9.09
CA SER A 150 -11.74 0.72 9.82
C SER A 150 -11.64 0.33 11.29
N GLU A 151 -10.65 0.89 11.98
CA GLU A 151 -10.93 1.25 13.36
C GLU A 151 -11.88 2.44 13.29
N HIS A 152 -13.16 2.17 13.56
CA HIS A 152 -14.11 3.22 13.91
C HIS A 152 -13.65 3.87 15.21
N ASP A 153 -12.64 4.73 15.12
CA ASP A 153 -12.48 5.79 16.10
C ASP A 153 -13.63 6.75 15.86
N SER A 154 -14.68 6.57 16.66
CA SER A 154 -15.70 7.57 16.95
C SER A 154 -15.11 8.92 17.45
N LYS A 155 -13.78 9.02 17.55
CA LYS A 155 -12.97 10.20 17.84
C LYS A 155 -12.24 10.80 16.62
N ALA A 156 -12.55 10.40 15.39
CA ALA A 156 -11.82 10.90 14.20
C ALA A 156 -11.89 12.43 14.01
N PHE A 157 -12.90 13.08 14.58
CA PHE A 157 -13.07 14.53 14.54
C PHE A 157 -13.35 15.08 15.94
N SER A 158 -12.61 16.11 16.37
CA SER A 158 -13.02 16.98 17.47
C SER A 158 -13.39 18.35 16.90
N GLY A 159 -14.64 18.77 17.08
CA GLY A 159 -15.09 20.09 16.64
C GLY A 159 -14.54 21.17 17.58
N LEU A 160 -13.87 22.17 17.03
CA LEU A 160 -13.57 23.41 17.77
C LEU A 160 -14.74 24.39 17.62
N THR A 161 -15.37 24.44 16.44
CA THR A 161 -16.57 25.23 16.10
C THR A 161 -17.46 24.45 15.10
N LYS A 162 -18.54 25.06 14.58
CA LYS A 162 -19.39 24.43 13.54
C LYS A 162 -18.66 24.31 12.20
N GLU A 163 -17.73 25.22 11.94
CA GLU A 163 -16.97 25.34 10.71
C GLU A 163 -15.58 24.68 10.81
N ASP A 164 -14.94 24.73 11.99
CA ASP A 164 -13.58 24.21 12.19
C ASP A 164 -13.58 22.82 12.82
N LYS A 165 -13.06 21.86 12.06
CA LYS A 165 -12.95 20.46 12.44
C LYS A 165 -11.49 20.07 12.61
N ILE A 166 -11.10 19.62 13.79
CA ILE A 166 -9.81 18.94 13.99
C ILE A 166 -9.96 17.51 13.52
N ILE A 167 -9.03 17.05 12.70
CA ILE A 167 -8.93 15.65 12.30
C ILE A 167 -7.87 15.00 13.17
N ILE A 168 -8.26 13.97 13.92
CA ILE A 168 -7.37 13.26 14.84
C ILE A 168 -6.84 12.00 14.18
N GLY A 169 -5.53 11.80 14.24
CA GLY A 169 -4.84 10.61 13.75
C GLY A 169 -4.25 10.78 12.34
N SER A 170 -2.99 10.39 12.17
CA SER A 170 -2.24 10.54 10.91
C SER A 170 -2.94 9.90 9.71
N LYS A 171 -3.51 8.70 9.92
CA LYS A 171 -4.33 8.00 8.93
C LYS A 171 -5.54 8.82 8.48
N ASN A 172 -6.29 9.37 9.42
CA ASN A 172 -7.49 10.16 9.13
C ASN A 172 -7.14 11.46 8.40
N ILE A 173 -6.06 12.13 8.82
CA ILE A 173 -5.54 13.34 8.16
C ILE A 173 -5.21 13.06 6.69
N LEU A 174 -4.51 11.95 6.41
CA LEU A 174 -4.16 11.56 5.04
C LEU A 174 -5.40 11.20 4.21
N CYS A 175 -6.37 10.49 4.78
CA CYS A 175 -7.61 10.18 4.07
C CYS A 175 -8.43 11.44 3.74
N VAL A 176 -8.55 12.37 4.70
CA VAL A 176 -9.27 13.61 4.46
C VAL A 176 -8.54 14.46 3.42
N GLY A 177 -7.23 14.63 3.55
CA GLY A 177 -6.44 15.38 2.57
C GLY A 177 -6.57 14.80 1.15
N LEU A 178 -6.55 13.47 1.01
CA LEU A 178 -6.76 12.81 -0.27
C LEU A 178 -8.17 13.06 -0.81
N SER A 179 -9.20 12.92 0.02
CA SER A 179 -10.59 13.18 -0.39
C SER A 179 -10.81 14.61 -0.88
N LEU A 180 -10.15 15.59 -0.29
CA LEU A 180 -10.21 16.98 -0.73
C LEU A 180 -9.60 17.17 -2.12
N ILE A 181 -8.47 16.51 -2.40
CA ILE A 181 -7.83 16.54 -3.71
C ILE A 181 -8.70 15.83 -4.75
N GLU A 182 -9.32 14.70 -4.39
CA GLU A 182 -10.23 13.99 -5.28
C GLU A 182 -11.47 14.81 -5.63
N ASP A 183 -12.06 15.48 -4.65
CA ASP A 183 -13.19 16.39 -4.85
C ASP A 183 -12.80 17.56 -5.77
N ALA A 184 -11.59 18.11 -5.61
CA ALA A 184 -11.04 19.10 -6.54
C ALA A 184 -10.85 18.49 -7.94
N SER A 185 -10.29 17.29 -8.03
CA SER A 185 -10.06 16.58 -9.29
C SER A 185 -11.33 16.22 -10.05
N ALA A 186 -12.50 16.21 -9.39
CA ALA A 186 -13.79 15.98 -10.03
C ALA A 186 -14.37 17.24 -10.68
N ARG A 187 -13.79 18.42 -10.41
CA ARG A 187 -14.26 19.71 -10.93
C ARG A 187 -13.29 20.24 -11.97
N LYS A 188 -13.82 20.69 -13.11
CA LYS A 188 -13.04 21.51 -14.05
C LYS A 188 -12.90 22.91 -13.47
N CYS A 189 -11.68 23.43 -13.49
CA CYS A 189 -11.31 24.75 -13.01
C CYS A 189 -10.85 25.63 -14.17
N ASP A 190 -11.18 26.92 -14.10
CA ASP A 190 -10.70 27.95 -15.01
C ASP A 190 -9.24 28.33 -14.69
N ASN A 191 -8.29 27.41 -14.94
CA ASN A 191 -6.82 27.56 -14.98
C ASN A 191 -6.10 28.41 -13.89
N SER A 192 -6.79 28.85 -12.84
CA SER A 192 -6.36 29.85 -11.87
C SER A 192 -6.54 29.41 -10.42
N ASP A 193 -7.41 28.43 -10.14
CA ASP A 193 -7.54 27.90 -8.78
C ASP A 193 -6.31 27.08 -8.42
N THR A 194 -5.87 27.24 -7.17
CA THR A 194 -4.64 26.64 -6.67
C THR A 194 -4.91 25.79 -5.44
N ILE A 195 -4.48 24.55 -5.48
CA ILE A 195 -4.43 23.66 -4.33
C ILE A 195 -3.13 23.94 -3.57
N TYR A 196 -3.26 24.43 -2.34
CA TYR A 196 -2.12 24.62 -1.44
C TYR A 196 -1.98 23.42 -0.51
N ILE A 197 -0.80 22.81 -0.51
CA ILE A 197 -0.48 21.66 0.33
C ILE A 197 0.76 21.98 1.13
N SER A 198 0.73 21.73 2.43
CA SER A 198 1.91 21.81 3.28
C SER A 198 1.97 20.60 4.21
N PHE A 199 3.18 20.10 4.42
CA PHE A 199 3.43 19.03 5.38
C PHE A 199 4.44 19.52 6.42
N ASN A 200 3.95 19.78 7.64
CA ASN A 200 4.82 20.09 8.77
C ASN A 200 5.63 18.87 9.23
N ASN A 201 5.11 17.66 8.99
CA ASN A 201 5.70 16.38 9.37
C ASN A 201 6.01 15.52 8.14
N GLU A 202 6.66 14.38 8.34
CA GLU A 202 6.96 13.45 7.24
C GLU A 202 5.66 12.89 6.64
N MET A 203 5.51 12.98 5.31
CA MET A 203 4.44 12.25 4.63
C MET A 203 4.75 10.77 4.66
N ASP A 204 3.73 9.99 5.01
CA ASP A 204 3.79 8.54 4.90
C ASP A 204 3.97 8.12 3.44
N SER A 205 5.13 7.53 3.13
CA SER A 205 5.48 7.07 1.78
C SER A 205 4.44 6.12 1.16
N ARG A 206 3.66 5.43 2.01
CA ARG A 206 2.60 4.50 1.61
C ARG A 206 1.41 5.18 0.91
N CYS A 207 1.20 6.47 1.17
CA CYS A 207 0.09 7.25 0.61
C CYS A 207 0.49 8.14 -0.58
N LEU A 208 1.80 8.28 -0.85
CA LEU A 208 2.31 9.19 -1.88
C LEU A 208 1.81 8.84 -3.30
N SER A 209 1.66 7.56 -3.62
CA SER A 209 1.17 7.13 -4.93
C SER A 209 -0.27 7.60 -5.19
N TYR A 210 -1.14 7.55 -4.18
CA TYR A 210 -2.53 8.00 -4.27
C TYR A 210 -2.64 9.50 -4.42
N TYR A 211 -1.89 10.24 -3.60
CA TYR A 211 -1.80 11.68 -3.71
C TYR A 211 -1.28 12.09 -5.08
N LYS A 212 -0.25 11.41 -5.60
CA LYS A 212 0.30 11.67 -6.93
C LYS A 212 -0.76 11.46 -8.01
N SER A 213 -1.51 10.35 -7.99
CA SER A 213 -2.56 10.11 -8.97
C SER A 213 -3.70 11.13 -8.90
N ALA A 214 -4.12 11.51 -7.69
CA ALA A 214 -5.20 12.47 -7.51
C ALA A 214 -4.77 13.88 -7.94
N LEU A 215 -3.53 14.28 -7.64
CA LEU A 215 -2.96 15.56 -8.07
C LEU A 215 -2.77 15.63 -9.57
N LEU A 216 -2.29 14.56 -10.22
CA LEU A 216 -2.21 14.51 -11.69
C LEU A 216 -3.59 14.74 -12.32
N LYS A 217 -4.61 14.06 -11.80
CA LYS A 217 -5.99 14.22 -12.29
C LYS A 217 -6.54 15.63 -12.04
N ALA A 218 -6.21 16.24 -10.90
CA ALA A 218 -6.58 17.63 -10.63
C ALA A 218 -5.89 18.59 -11.61
N ILE A 219 -4.60 18.39 -11.87
CA ILE A 219 -3.83 19.18 -12.85
C ILE A 219 -4.42 19.03 -14.26
N GLU A 220 -4.77 17.81 -14.68
CA GLU A 220 -5.45 17.55 -15.96
C GLU A 220 -6.78 18.31 -16.09
N ASN A 221 -7.43 18.59 -14.95
CA ASN A 221 -8.67 19.37 -14.88
C ASN A 221 -8.46 20.87 -14.63
N GLY A 222 -7.23 21.37 -14.80
CA GLY A 222 -6.91 22.81 -14.82
C GLY A 222 -6.40 23.38 -13.50
N TRP A 223 -6.26 22.56 -12.46
CA TRP A 223 -5.79 23.03 -11.15
C TRP A 223 -4.28 23.28 -11.15
N ASN A 224 -3.87 24.38 -10.51
CA ASN A 224 -2.47 24.58 -10.11
C ASN A 224 -2.25 23.93 -8.74
N VAL A 225 -1.04 23.42 -8.48
CA VAL A 225 -0.69 22.82 -7.19
C VAL A 225 0.56 23.49 -6.65
N VAL A 226 0.46 24.07 -5.46
CA VAL A 226 1.58 24.64 -4.73
C VAL A 226 1.85 23.78 -3.50
N ASN A 227 3.05 23.23 -3.41
CA ASN A 227 3.42 22.33 -2.32
C ASN A 227 4.58 22.91 -1.51
N LEU A 228 4.34 23.21 -0.23
CA LEU A 228 5.34 23.70 0.70
C LEU A 228 5.95 22.54 1.50
N LEU A 229 7.28 22.46 1.44
CA LEU A 229 8.05 21.31 1.89
C LEU A 229 9.07 21.71 2.95
N ARG A 230 9.32 20.76 3.86
CA ARG A 230 10.48 20.80 4.73
C ARG A 230 11.52 19.81 4.20
N LEU A 231 12.61 20.34 3.64
CA LEU A 231 13.80 19.56 3.30
C LEU A 231 14.65 19.37 4.56
N ASN A 232 15.27 18.21 4.72
CA ASN A 232 16.22 17.91 5.78
C ASN A 232 17.40 17.11 5.22
N ASN A 233 18.39 16.78 6.05
CA ASN A 233 19.61 16.07 5.62
C ASN A 233 19.37 14.58 5.29
N ASN A 234 18.12 14.11 5.26
CA ASN A 234 17.81 12.74 4.89
C ASN A 234 17.75 12.59 3.36
N ILE A 235 18.87 12.17 2.77
CA ILE A 235 19.02 11.99 1.32
C ILE A 235 17.97 11.03 0.75
N ALA A 236 17.73 9.90 1.42
CA ALA A 236 16.74 8.91 0.97
C ALA A 236 15.32 9.50 0.88
N ARG A 237 14.96 10.36 1.84
CA ARG A 237 13.70 11.09 1.84
C ARG A 237 13.60 12.09 0.69
N THR A 238 14.67 12.84 0.44
CA THR A 238 14.74 13.79 -0.68
C THR A 238 14.56 13.07 -2.01
N VAL A 239 15.22 11.92 -2.20
CA VAL A 239 15.04 11.09 -3.41
C VAL A 239 13.60 10.62 -3.57
N LYS A 240 12.97 10.08 -2.51
CA LYS A 240 11.56 9.65 -2.54
C LYS A 240 10.60 10.80 -2.89
N PHE A 241 10.89 12.01 -2.42
CA PHE A 241 10.11 13.19 -2.78
C PHE A 241 10.32 13.57 -4.25
N ILE A 242 11.56 13.57 -4.74
CA ILE A 242 11.86 13.83 -6.15
C ILE A 242 11.09 12.85 -7.04
N ASP A 243 11.07 11.56 -6.72
CA ASP A 243 10.32 10.54 -7.47
C ASP A 243 8.80 10.79 -7.48
N PHE A 244 8.27 11.31 -6.37
CA PHE A 244 6.87 11.70 -6.25
C PHE A 244 6.56 12.96 -7.09
N ALA A 245 7.40 14.00 -6.96
CA ALA A 245 7.16 15.32 -7.50
C ALA A 245 7.51 15.45 -8.97
N TRP A 246 8.53 14.73 -9.45
CA TRP A 246 9.00 14.78 -10.83
C TRP A 246 7.88 14.72 -11.88
N PRO A 247 6.98 13.72 -11.87
CA PRO A 247 5.89 13.66 -12.84
C PRO A 247 4.84 14.77 -12.68
N LEU A 248 4.74 15.39 -11.51
CA LEU A 248 3.88 16.56 -11.30
C LEU A 248 4.57 17.81 -11.86
N ILE A 249 5.87 17.99 -11.63
CA ILE A 249 6.65 19.14 -12.11
C ILE A 249 6.63 19.20 -13.64
N VAL A 250 6.75 18.06 -14.32
CA VAL A 250 6.75 17.98 -15.79
C VAL A 250 5.45 18.52 -16.40
N THR A 251 4.34 18.57 -15.65
CA THR A 251 3.08 19.17 -16.12
C THR A 251 3.12 20.71 -16.22
N GLY A 252 4.13 21.36 -15.62
CA GLY A 252 4.21 22.83 -15.53
C GLY A 252 3.20 23.48 -14.57
N LYS A 253 2.36 22.67 -13.90
CA LYS A 253 1.28 23.12 -13.02
C LYS A 253 1.50 22.78 -11.54
N PHE A 254 2.66 22.21 -11.22
CA PHE A 254 3.08 21.89 -9.86
C PHE A 254 4.31 22.70 -9.46
N THR A 255 4.19 23.48 -8.40
CA THR A 255 5.25 24.37 -7.89
C THR A 255 5.67 23.95 -6.48
N PRO A 256 6.84 23.31 -6.33
CA PRO A 256 7.39 23.00 -5.02
C PRO A 256 8.07 24.24 -4.40
N TYR A 257 7.74 24.53 -3.15
CA TYR A 257 8.44 25.46 -2.27
C TYR A 257 9.08 24.70 -1.12
N TYR A 258 10.18 25.24 -0.59
CA TYR A 258 10.82 24.66 0.59
C TYR A 258 11.20 25.72 1.62
N PHE A 259 11.19 25.35 2.89
CA PHE A 259 11.71 26.19 3.96
C PHE A 259 13.23 26.34 3.84
N LYS A 260 13.72 27.58 3.73
CA LYS A 260 15.17 27.89 3.68
C LYS A 260 15.85 27.89 5.05
N LYS A 261 15.10 28.03 6.14
CA LYS A 261 15.62 28.06 7.53
C LYS A 261 14.60 27.46 8.52
N TYR A 262 15.09 26.59 9.39
CA TYR A 262 14.69 26.43 10.80
C TYR A 262 15.96 26.16 11.60
#